data_AF-A0A7U9R3M4-F1
#
_entry.id   AF-A0A7U9R3M4-F1
#
_cell.length_a   1.000
_cell.length_b   1.000
_cell.length_c   1.000
_cell.angle_alpha   90.00
_cell.angle_beta   90.00
_cell.angle_gamma   90.00
#
_symmetry.space_group_name_H-M   'P 1'
#
loop_
_entity.id
_entity.type
_entity.pdbx_description
1 polymer ?
#
loop_
_entity_poly.entity_id
_entity_poly.type
_entity_poly.pdbx_seq_one_letter_code
_entity_poly.pdbx_strand_id
1 'polypeptide(L)'
;MDCIKVICLYLKGYILVEQFEKFFFDCIDDFQSSLGEDMYLDILSTNFSSKKEKISLETKLYDFVLKNYMSLYGKINDAYVEHMIQLNQKDTVVEMLKKKYEKREEVEINCSMIITQSELINVIKKVLQYPQFCGNNWNAIEDLIYDIILPQKLTFINWSEMEQRLSQDTVILKSILDRNSEGRCVITYA
;
A
#
# COMPACT_ATOMS: atom_id res chain seq x y z
N MET A 1 13.20 7.04 19.51
CA MET A 1 12.50 6.86 18.21
C MET A 1 11.23 7.71 18.21
N ASP A 2 10.70 8.19 17.08
CA ASP A 2 9.44 8.98 17.09
C ASP A 2 8.22 8.08 16.81
N CYS A 3 7.70 7.42 17.85
CA CYS A 3 6.55 6.52 17.75
C CYS A 3 5.27 7.24 17.30
N ILE A 4 5.11 8.52 17.66
CA ILE A 4 3.95 9.32 17.25
C ILE A 4 3.96 9.54 15.74
N LYS A 5 5.12 9.81 15.15
CA LYS A 5 5.27 9.91 13.68
C LYS A 5 4.85 8.61 12.99
N VAL A 6 5.23 7.45 13.54
CA VAL A 6 4.86 6.15 12.98
C VAL A 6 3.36 5.90 13.06
N ILE A 7 2.72 6.21 14.19
CA ILE A 7 1.26 6.12 14.32
C ILE A 7 0.58 7.01 13.28
N CYS A 8 1.06 8.24 13.08
CA CYS A 8 0.49 9.14 12.08
C CYS A 8 0.65 8.59 10.65
N LEU A 9 1.82 8.04 10.32
CA LEU A 9 2.07 7.42 9.01
C LEU A 9 1.20 6.17 8.78
N TYR A 10 0.97 5.35 9.82
CA TYR A 10 0.05 4.22 9.78
C TYR A 10 -1.40 4.68 9.53
N LEU A 11 -1.89 5.64 10.31
CA LEU A 11 -3.26 6.19 10.18
C LEU A 11 -3.51 6.85 8.82
N LYS A 12 -2.47 7.37 8.17
CA LYS A 12 -2.54 7.95 6.82
C LYS A 12 -2.37 6.90 5.71
N GLY A 13 -2.14 5.64 6.04
CA GLY A 13 -1.93 4.55 5.08
C GLY A 13 -0.56 4.56 4.40
N TYR A 14 0.41 5.35 4.90
CA TYR A 14 1.78 5.33 4.39
C TYR A 14 2.53 4.07 4.77
N ILE A 15 2.20 3.48 5.93
CA ILE A 15 2.77 2.22 6.43
C ILE A 15 1.65 1.18 6.52
N LEU A 16 1.92 -0.05 6.09
CA LEU A 16 0.96 -1.16 6.16
C LEU A 16 0.79 -1.66 7.60
N VAL A 17 -0.33 -2.32 7.89
CA VAL A 17 -0.62 -2.82 9.23
C VAL A 17 0.43 -3.84 9.71
N GLU A 18 0.91 -4.71 8.82
CA GLU A 18 1.95 -5.69 9.15
C GLU A 18 3.30 -5.03 9.45
N GLN A 19 3.57 -3.89 8.80
CA GLN A 19 4.77 -3.09 9.07
C GLN A 19 4.64 -2.35 10.40
N PHE A 20 3.46 -1.79 10.70
CA PHE A 20 3.17 -1.12 11.96
C PHE A 20 3.24 -2.09 13.15
N GLU A 21 2.59 -3.25 13.04
CA GLU A 21 2.62 -4.31 14.06
C GLU A 21 4.06 -4.74 14.36
N LYS A 22 4.83 -5.07 13.32
CA LYS A 22 6.23 -5.43 13.47
C LYS A 22 7.03 -4.32 14.15
N PHE A 23 6.86 -3.07 13.70
CA PHE A 23 7.55 -1.92 14.27
C PHE A 23 7.22 -1.71 15.75
N PHE A 24 5.96 -1.87 16.13
CA PHE A 24 5.52 -1.78 17.52
C PHE A 24 6.26 -2.80 18.40
N PHE A 25 6.32 -4.06 17.99
CA PHE A 25 7.01 -5.10 18.75
C PHE A 25 8.53 -4.94 18.77
N ASP A 26 9.13 -4.47 17.66
CA ASP A 26 10.58 -4.20 17.58
C ASP A 26 10.99 -3.01 18.48
N CYS A 27 10.06 -2.11 18.83
CA CYS A 27 10.33 -0.89 19.59
C CYS A 27 9.38 -0.72 20.79
N ILE A 28 9.01 -1.82 21.43
CA ILE A 28 7.96 -1.86 22.46
C ILE A 28 8.20 -0.88 23.63
N ASP A 29 9.45 -0.73 24.07
CA ASP A 29 9.85 0.16 25.16
C ASP A 29 9.69 1.65 24.78
N ASP A 30 9.97 2.00 23.52
CA ASP A 30 9.78 3.36 23.01
C ASP A 30 8.28 3.71 22.97
N PHE A 31 7.41 2.75 22.61
CA PHE A 31 5.97 2.95 22.66
C PHE A 31 5.46 3.09 24.09
N GLN A 32 5.92 2.26 25.01
CA GLN A 32 5.51 2.33 26.42
C GLN A 32 5.89 3.66 27.06
N SER A 33 7.07 4.21 26.72
CA SER A 33 7.54 5.49 27.26
C SER A 33 6.92 6.72 26.58
N SER A 34 6.51 6.59 25.32
CA SER A 34 5.96 7.72 24.53
C SER A 34 4.43 7.82 24.58
N LEU A 35 3.73 6.75 24.95
CA LEU A 35 2.27 6.69 25.02
C LEU A 35 1.77 6.67 26.47
N GLY A 36 0.54 7.15 26.67
CA GLY A 36 -0.17 6.88 27.92
C GLY A 36 -0.48 5.39 28.05
N GLU A 37 -0.54 4.90 29.29
CA GLU A 37 -0.74 3.47 29.62
C GLU A 37 -1.94 2.86 28.87
N ASP A 38 -3.08 3.54 28.86
CA ASP A 38 -4.29 3.09 28.16
C ASP A 38 -4.05 2.86 26.65
N MET A 39 -3.39 3.79 25.99
CA MET A 39 -3.13 3.71 24.54
C MET A 39 -2.09 2.62 24.22
N TYR A 40 -1.07 2.49 25.06
CA TYR A 40 -0.09 1.42 24.92
C TYR A 40 -0.75 0.04 25.06
N LEU A 41 -1.60 -0.15 26.08
CA LEU A 41 -2.33 -1.40 26.29
C LEU A 41 -3.32 -1.70 25.17
N ASP A 42 -3.97 -0.67 24.61
CA ASP A 42 -4.85 -0.81 23.46
C ASP A 42 -4.11 -1.36 22.23
N ILE A 43 -2.91 -0.87 21.94
CA ILE A 43 -2.08 -1.42 20.85
C ILE A 43 -1.64 -2.85 21.18
N LEU A 44 -1.10 -3.07 22.40
CA LEU A 44 -0.56 -4.36 22.83
C LEU A 44 -1.59 -5.49 22.81
N SER A 45 -2.85 -5.19 23.16
CA SER A 45 -3.94 -6.16 23.24
C SER A 45 -4.66 -6.40 21.90
N THR A 46 -4.35 -5.60 20.87
CA THR A 46 -5.02 -5.73 19.57
C THR A 46 -4.56 -6.98 18.82
N ASN A 47 -5.51 -7.79 18.38
CA ASN A 47 -5.24 -8.83 17.38
C ASN A 47 -5.24 -8.23 15.97
N PHE A 48 -4.05 -8.00 15.40
CA PHE A 48 -3.88 -7.44 14.05
C PHE A 48 -4.41 -8.34 12.92
N SER A 49 -4.69 -9.62 13.19
CA SER A 49 -5.39 -10.49 12.23
C SER A 49 -6.90 -10.24 12.19
N SER A 50 -7.48 -9.66 13.25
CA SER A 50 -8.90 -9.37 13.38
C SER A 50 -9.27 -8.04 12.71
N LYS A 51 -10.08 -8.08 11.64
CA LYS A 51 -10.55 -6.85 10.96
C LYS A 51 -11.28 -5.90 11.90
N LYS A 52 -12.10 -6.44 12.81
CA LYS A 52 -12.89 -5.65 13.76
C LYS A 52 -11.99 -4.91 14.75
N GLU A 53 -10.97 -5.59 15.28
CA GLU A 53 -10.07 -5.00 16.26
C GLU A 53 -9.15 -3.96 15.61
N LYS A 54 -8.66 -4.21 14.38
CA LYS A 54 -7.93 -3.20 13.62
C LYS A 54 -8.69 -1.89 13.46
N ILE A 55 -9.95 -1.96 13.02
CA ILE A 55 -10.79 -0.76 12.86
C ILE A 55 -10.99 -0.05 14.20
N SER A 56 -11.18 -0.82 15.28
CA SER A 56 -11.31 -0.26 16.62
C SER A 56 -10.02 0.43 17.07
N LEU A 57 -8.84 -0.16 16.82
CA LEU A 57 -7.55 0.42 17.15
C LEU A 57 -7.29 1.70 16.34
N GLU A 58 -7.53 1.68 15.03
CA GLU A 58 -7.38 2.83 14.14
C GLU A 58 -8.21 4.02 14.62
N THR A 59 -9.46 3.77 15.05
CA THR A 59 -10.34 4.82 15.59
C THR A 59 -9.75 5.44 16.86
N LYS A 60 -9.30 4.60 17.81
CA LYS A 60 -8.68 5.06 19.07
C LYS A 60 -7.40 5.85 18.85
N LEU A 61 -6.52 5.35 17.97
CA LEU A 61 -5.28 6.03 17.60
C LEU A 61 -5.57 7.36 16.90
N TYR A 62 -6.58 7.41 16.04
CA TYR A 62 -6.99 8.62 15.35
C TYR A 62 -7.45 9.70 16.33
N ASP A 63 -8.34 9.36 17.26
CA ASP A 63 -8.80 10.30 18.30
C ASP A 63 -7.66 10.79 19.18
N PHE A 64 -6.75 9.89 19.56
CA PHE A 64 -5.54 10.22 20.33
C PHE A 64 -4.63 11.19 19.58
N VAL A 65 -4.38 10.95 18.29
CA VAL A 65 -3.54 11.80 17.45
C VAL A 65 -4.19 13.15 17.20
N LEU A 66 -5.50 13.21 16.93
CA LEU A 66 -6.20 14.49 16.76
C LEU A 66 -6.18 15.32 18.04
N LYS A 67 -6.33 14.69 19.21
CA LYS A 67 -6.35 15.41 20.48
C LYS A 67 -4.98 15.98 20.86
N ASN A 68 -3.91 15.24 20.61
CA ASN A 68 -2.58 15.56 21.16
C ASN A 68 -1.58 16.03 20.10
N TYR A 69 -1.74 15.63 18.84
CA TYR A 69 -0.74 15.75 17.79
C TYR A 69 -1.31 16.21 16.44
N MET A 70 -2.43 16.95 16.45
CA MET A 70 -3.12 17.43 15.24
C MET A 70 -2.19 18.14 14.26
N SER A 71 -1.28 18.97 14.75
CA SER A 71 -0.33 19.71 13.91
C SER A 71 0.61 18.78 13.14
N LEU A 72 1.13 17.74 13.79
CA LEU A 72 1.99 16.74 13.14
C LEU A 72 1.19 15.93 12.12
N TYR A 73 0.00 15.45 12.51
CA TYR A 73 -0.87 14.68 11.64
C TYR A 73 -1.31 15.45 10.38
N GLY A 74 -1.56 16.75 10.51
CA GLY A 74 -1.90 17.63 9.40
C GLY A 74 -0.73 17.93 8.45
N LYS A 75 0.51 17.86 8.94
CA LYS A 75 1.72 18.06 8.12
C LYS A 75 2.07 16.83 7.27
N ILE A 76 1.72 15.64 7.74
CA ILE A 76 2.02 14.40 7.03
C ILE A 76 1.12 14.27 5.80
N ASN A 77 1.74 14.41 4.64
CA ASN A 77 1.19 14.26 3.30
C ASN A 77 2.29 13.71 2.36
N ASP A 78 1.99 13.59 1.07
CA ASP A 78 2.92 13.00 0.10
C ASP A 78 4.25 13.77 0.01
N ALA A 79 4.18 15.11 -0.03
CA ALA A 79 5.37 15.96 -0.06
C ALA A 79 6.25 15.81 1.20
N TYR A 80 5.63 15.63 2.37
CA TYR A 80 6.35 15.36 3.62
C TYR A 80 7.07 14.01 3.57
N VAL A 81 6.41 12.97 3.05
CA VAL A 81 6.97 11.62 2.92
C VAL A 81 8.11 11.60 1.90
N GLU A 82 7.95 12.26 0.76
CA GLU A 82 9.01 12.42 -0.24
C GLU A 82 10.24 13.11 0.35
N HIS A 83 10.04 14.22 1.07
CA HIS A 83 11.13 14.92 1.74
C HIS A 83 11.81 14.01 2.78
N MET A 84 11.05 13.23 3.57
CA MET A 84 11.62 12.26 4.51
C MET A 84 12.51 11.23 3.81
N ILE A 85 12.07 10.71 2.66
CA ILE A 85 12.86 9.74 1.87
C ILE A 85 14.15 10.40 1.36
N GLN A 86 14.07 11.63 0.86
CA GLN A 86 15.20 12.39 0.31
C GLN A 86 16.28 12.71 1.35
N LEU A 87 15.90 12.98 2.61
CA LEU A 87 16.85 13.22 3.69
C LEU A 87 17.78 12.03 3.96
N ASN A 88 17.43 10.84 3.47
CA ASN A 88 18.25 9.62 3.49
C ASN A 88 18.83 9.28 4.87
N GLN A 89 18.12 9.65 5.94
CA GLN A 89 18.52 9.33 7.30
C GLN A 89 18.37 7.82 7.54
N LYS A 90 19.28 7.24 8.33
CA LYS A 90 19.22 5.84 8.73
C LYS A 90 18.15 5.67 9.81
N ASP A 91 16.90 5.60 9.36
CA ASP A 91 15.68 5.46 10.17
C ASP A 91 14.87 4.30 9.57
N THR A 92 14.51 3.30 10.39
CA THR A 92 13.72 2.14 10.00
C THR A 92 12.44 2.52 9.26
N VAL A 93 11.81 3.63 9.66
CA VAL A 93 10.60 4.16 9.02
C VAL A 93 10.91 4.68 7.62
N VAL A 94 12.04 5.37 7.44
CA VAL A 94 12.48 5.85 6.13
C VAL A 94 12.81 4.69 5.21
N GLU A 95 13.40 3.61 5.71
CA GLU A 95 13.61 2.37 4.93
C GLU A 95 12.30 1.70 4.53
N MET A 96 11.31 1.63 5.43
CA MET A 96 9.97 1.13 5.11
C MET A 96 9.29 1.96 4.03
N LEU A 97 9.37 3.29 4.13
CA LEU A 97 8.82 4.22 3.14
C LEU A 97 9.56 4.07 1.80
N LYS A 98 10.90 4.07 1.80
CA LYS A 98 11.68 3.83 0.57
C LYS A 98 11.24 2.56 -0.13
N LYS A 99 11.13 1.44 0.59
CA LYS A 99 10.70 0.17 -0.01
C LYS A 99 9.31 0.24 -0.62
N LYS A 100 8.39 1.01 -0.02
CA LYS A 100 7.04 1.24 -0.58
C LYS A 100 7.08 2.11 -1.84
N TYR A 101 7.92 3.13 -1.85
CA TYR A 101 8.07 4.08 -2.96
C TYR A 101 9.15 3.69 -3.98
N GLU A 102 9.82 2.56 -3.77
CA GLU A 102 10.85 2.05 -4.65
C GLU A 102 10.19 1.52 -5.91
N LYS A 103 10.60 2.09 -7.04
CA LYS A 103 10.16 1.62 -8.35
C LYS A 103 10.74 0.24 -8.59
N ARG A 104 9.90 -0.78 -8.45
CA ARG A 104 10.25 -2.18 -8.76
C ARG A 104 10.77 -2.27 -10.19
N GLU A 105 11.87 -3.01 -10.41
CA GLU A 105 12.44 -3.15 -11.75
C GLU A 105 11.51 -3.94 -12.68
N GLU A 106 11.23 -5.19 -12.35
CA GLU A 106 10.40 -6.07 -13.17
C GLU A 106 9.39 -6.84 -12.31
N VAL A 107 8.16 -6.92 -12.81
CA VAL A 107 7.06 -7.63 -12.17
C VAL A 107 6.36 -8.47 -13.22
N GLU A 108 6.02 -9.71 -12.86
CA GLU A 108 5.34 -10.65 -13.74
C GLU A 108 3.94 -11.00 -13.25
N ILE A 109 3.00 -11.13 -14.18
CA ILE A 109 1.66 -11.63 -13.94
C ILE A 109 1.47 -12.90 -14.75
N ASN A 110 1.34 -14.05 -14.08
CA ASN A 110 1.04 -15.31 -14.75
C ASN A 110 -0.47 -15.43 -15.03
N CYS A 111 -0.83 -15.44 -16.31
CA CYS A 111 -2.21 -15.46 -16.79
C CYS A 111 -2.80 -16.86 -16.99
N SER A 112 -2.01 -17.93 -16.77
CA SER A 112 -2.41 -19.32 -17.06
C SER A 112 -3.69 -19.76 -16.34
N MET A 113 -3.84 -19.37 -15.06
CA MET A 113 -4.98 -19.78 -14.23
C MET A 113 -6.12 -18.75 -14.20
N ILE A 114 -6.00 -17.65 -14.95
CA ILE A 114 -7.00 -16.58 -14.96
C ILE A 114 -8.09 -16.93 -15.96
N ILE A 115 -9.32 -17.09 -15.46
CA ILE A 115 -10.50 -17.46 -16.25
C ILE A 115 -11.67 -16.48 -16.10
N THR A 116 -11.62 -15.57 -15.13
CA THR A 116 -12.63 -14.51 -14.96
C THR A 116 -12.03 -13.10 -14.85
N GLN A 117 -12.83 -12.08 -15.19
CA GLN A 117 -12.49 -10.67 -14.96
C GLN A 117 -12.10 -10.39 -13.50
N SER A 118 -12.86 -10.95 -12.55
CA SER A 118 -12.60 -10.72 -11.11
C SER A 118 -11.26 -11.29 -10.67
N GLU A 119 -10.88 -12.47 -11.15
CA GLU A 119 -9.55 -13.04 -10.89
C GLU A 119 -8.46 -12.17 -11.48
N LEU A 120 -8.62 -11.69 -12.72
CA LEU A 120 -7.67 -10.80 -13.37
C LEU A 120 -7.45 -9.52 -12.55
N ILE A 121 -8.54 -8.84 -12.18
CA ILE A 121 -8.50 -7.62 -11.37
C ILE A 121 -7.84 -7.90 -10.01
N ASN A 122 -8.16 -9.01 -9.36
CA ASN A 122 -7.58 -9.37 -8.06
C ASN A 122 -6.09 -9.69 -8.16
N VAL A 123 -5.64 -10.39 -9.20
CA VAL A 123 -4.22 -10.68 -9.43
C VAL A 123 -3.46 -9.38 -9.68
N ILE A 124 -3.97 -8.49 -10.53
CA ILE A 124 -3.38 -7.18 -10.78
C ILE A 124 -3.27 -6.39 -9.47
N LYS A 125 -4.33 -6.34 -8.67
CA LYS A 125 -4.32 -5.70 -7.34
C LYS A 125 -3.27 -6.26 -6.42
N LYS A 126 -3.19 -7.58 -6.32
CA LYS A 126 -2.20 -8.22 -5.45
C LYS A 126 -0.78 -7.93 -5.92
N VAL A 127 -0.53 -8.09 -7.22
CA VAL A 127 0.81 -7.94 -7.80
C VAL A 127 1.26 -6.50 -7.75
N LEU A 128 0.40 -5.54 -8.05
CA LEU A 128 0.73 -4.11 -8.00
C LEU A 128 0.63 -3.52 -6.58
N GLN A 129 0.22 -4.32 -5.58
CA GLN A 129 0.04 -3.93 -4.17
C GLN A 129 -1.05 -2.86 -3.99
N TYR A 130 -2.15 -2.97 -4.75
CA TYR A 130 -3.31 -2.09 -4.63
C TYR A 130 -4.09 -2.32 -3.33
N PRO A 131 -4.78 -1.28 -2.82
CA PRO A 131 -5.69 -1.42 -1.69
C PRO A 131 -6.82 -2.41 -1.98
N GLN A 132 -7.03 -3.37 -1.07
CA GLN A 132 -8.04 -4.42 -1.26
C GLN A 132 -9.48 -3.89 -1.30
N PHE A 133 -9.75 -2.71 -0.74
CA PHE A 133 -11.07 -2.10 -0.72
C PHE A 133 -11.42 -1.33 -2.01
N CYS A 134 -10.49 -1.21 -2.96
CA CYS A 134 -10.79 -0.57 -4.23
C CYS A 134 -11.83 -1.39 -5.02
N GLY A 135 -12.70 -0.71 -5.78
CA GLY A 135 -13.76 -1.31 -6.57
C GLY A 135 -13.26 -2.44 -7.47
N ASN A 136 -14.07 -3.49 -7.66
CA ASN A 136 -13.72 -4.65 -8.48
C ASN A 136 -14.21 -4.50 -9.93
N ASN A 137 -13.76 -3.43 -10.60
CA ASN A 137 -14.14 -3.12 -11.98
C ASN A 137 -13.00 -2.37 -12.70
N TRP A 138 -13.15 -2.18 -14.02
CA TRP A 138 -12.11 -1.55 -14.86
C TRP A 138 -11.88 -0.07 -14.56
N ASN A 139 -12.93 0.69 -14.23
CA ASN A 139 -12.78 2.10 -13.85
C ASN A 139 -11.90 2.25 -12.60
N ALA A 140 -12.13 1.39 -11.60
CA ALA A 140 -11.33 1.36 -10.39
C ALA A 140 -9.85 0.99 -10.65
N ILE A 141 -9.57 0.16 -11.67
CA ILE A 141 -8.20 -0.14 -12.10
C ILE A 141 -7.57 1.06 -12.81
N GLU A 142 -8.32 1.75 -13.69
CA GLU A 142 -7.84 2.94 -14.38
C GLU A 142 -7.49 4.06 -13.40
N ASP A 143 -8.38 4.37 -12.45
CA ASP A 143 -8.13 5.37 -11.40
C ASP A 143 -6.87 5.03 -10.59
N LEU A 144 -6.71 3.76 -10.21
CA LEU A 144 -5.58 3.31 -9.41
C LEU A 144 -4.23 3.38 -10.13
N ILE A 145 -4.20 3.12 -11.45
CA ILE A 145 -2.94 3.14 -12.21
C ILE A 145 -2.33 4.54 -12.21
N TYR A 146 -3.14 5.59 -12.13
CA TYR A 146 -2.63 6.96 -11.99
C TYR A 146 -1.90 7.16 -10.66
N ASP A 147 -2.49 6.67 -9.56
CA ASP A 147 -2.07 6.95 -8.19
C ASP A 147 -0.91 6.08 -7.68
N ILE A 148 -0.52 5.02 -8.43
CA ILE A 148 0.55 4.13 -8.00
C ILE A 148 1.88 4.27 -8.73
N ILE A 149 2.91 3.75 -8.08
CA ILE A 149 4.22 3.54 -8.66
C ILE A 149 4.20 2.21 -9.41
N LEU A 150 4.02 2.30 -10.74
CA LEU A 150 4.21 1.17 -11.64
C LEU A 150 5.68 0.70 -11.64
N PRO A 151 5.93 -0.59 -11.85
CA PRO A 151 7.30 -1.09 -12.04
C PRO A 151 7.93 -0.47 -13.31
N GLN A 152 9.25 -0.63 -13.49
CA GLN A 152 9.89 -0.24 -14.75
C GLN A 152 9.41 -1.13 -15.90
N LYS A 153 9.15 -2.42 -15.62
CA LYS A 153 8.61 -3.39 -16.56
C LYS A 153 7.51 -4.26 -15.92
N LEU A 154 6.40 -4.42 -16.62
CA LEU A 154 5.32 -5.34 -16.26
C LEU A 154 5.12 -6.34 -17.41
N THR A 155 5.32 -7.63 -17.11
CA THR A 155 5.21 -8.70 -18.09
C THR A 155 4.01 -9.59 -17.78
N PHE A 156 3.09 -9.75 -18.73
CA PHE A 156 2.00 -10.71 -18.65
C PHE A 156 2.43 -12.01 -19.33
N ILE A 157 2.57 -13.10 -18.57
CA ILE A 157 3.00 -14.41 -19.07
C ILE A 157 1.76 -15.25 -19.41
N ASN A 158 1.78 -15.91 -20.58
CA ASN A 158 0.64 -16.65 -21.14
C ASN A 158 -0.53 -15.72 -21.50
N TRP A 159 -0.23 -14.52 -21.99
CA TRP A 159 -1.25 -13.52 -22.33
C TRP A 159 -2.18 -14.02 -23.44
N SER A 160 -1.64 -14.65 -24.48
CA SER A 160 -2.39 -15.10 -25.65
C SER A 160 -3.53 -16.07 -25.30
N GLU A 161 -3.30 -16.97 -24.34
CA GLU A 161 -4.34 -17.89 -23.87
C GLU A 161 -5.44 -17.16 -23.09
N MET A 162 -5.07 -16.18 -22.27
CA MET A 162 -6.02 -15.37 -21.51
C MET A 162 -6.84 -14.46 -22.45
N GLU A 163 -6.23 -13.91 -23.49
CA GLU A 163 -6.93 -13.11 -24.51
C GLU A 163 -8.00 -13.91 -25.24
N GLN A 164 -7.78 -15.20 -25.48
CA GLN A 164 -8.81 -16.09 -26.03
C GLN A 164 -9.96 -16.34 -25.05
N ARG A 165 -9.67 -16.47 -23.74
CA ARG A 165 -10.68 -16.72 -22.70
C ARG A 165 -11.47 -15.47 -22.33
N LEU A 166 -10.81 -14.32 -22.30
CA LEU A 166 -11.29 -13.04 -21.75
C LEU A 166 -11.06 -11.91 -22.75
N SER A 167 -11.55 -12.08 -23.98
CA SER A 167 -11.25 -11.18 -25.11
C SER A 167 -11.66 -9.72 -24.87
N GLN A 168 -12.85 -9.48 -24.30
CA GLN A 168 -13.30 -8.11 -24.00
C GLN A 168 -12.48 -7.45 -22.89
N ASP A 169 -12.23 -8.20 -21.81
CA ASP A 169 -11.49 -7.75 -20.64
C ASP A 169 -10.03 -7.44 -20.96
N THR A 170 -9.38 -8.28 -21.77
CA THR A 170 -8.00 -8.07 -22.21
C THR A 170 -7.85 -6.85 -23.11
N VAL A 171 -8.82 -6.57 -23.98
CA VAL A 171 -8.86 -5.32 -24.78
C VAL A 171 -8.98 -4.09 -23.88
N ILE A 172 -9.87 -4.13 -22.88
CA ILE A 172 -10.04 -3.01 -21.94
C ILE A 172 -8.78 -2.79 -21.13
N LEU A 173 -8.21 -3.85 -20.54
CA LEU A 173 -6.98 -3.78 -19.74
C LEU A 173 -5.81 -3.23 -20.56
N LYS A 174 -5.64 -3.70 -21.80
CA LYS A 174 -4.60 -3.21 -22.71
C LYS A 174 -4.75 -1.72 -22.99
N SER A 175 -5.96 -1.28 -23.32
CA SER A 175 -6.28 0.14 -23.50
C SER A 175 -6.00 0.99 -22.25
N ILE A 176 -6.30 0.50 -21.05
CA ILE A 176 -5.97 1.20 -19.80
C ILE A 176 -4.46 1.28 -19.62
N LEU A 177 -3.73 0.18 -19.78
CA LEU A 177 -2.28 0.16 -19.58
C LEU A 177 -1.57 1.03 -20.61
N ASP A 178 -1.91 0.94 -21.89
CA ASP A 178 -1.27 1.71 -22.96
C ASP A 178 -1.43 3.23 -22.74
N ARG A 179 -2.62 3.68 -22.31
CA ARG A 179 -2.89 5.10 -22.02
C ARG A 179 -2.12 5.64 -20.81
N ASN A 180 -1.80 4.79 -19.84
CA ASN A 180 -1.34 5.22 -18.53
C ASN A 180 0.12 4.82 -18.20
N SER A 181 0.73 3.97 -19.02
CA SER A 181 2.08 3.43 -18.78
C SER A 181 3.17 4.18 -19.56
N GLU A 182 2.82 5.04 -20.52
CA GLU A 182 3.80 5.74 -21.36
C GLU A 182 4.83 6.52 -20.50
N GLY A 183 6.12 6.22 -20.70
CA GLY A 183 7.22 6.79 -19.91
C GLY A 183 7.29 6.33 -18.45
N ARG A 184 6.27 5.64 -17.93
CA ARG A 184 6.17 5.16 -16.55
C ARG A 184 6.54 3.68 -16.41
N CYS A 185 6.14 2.83 -17.34
CA CYS A 185 6.31 1.38 -17.28
C CYS A 185 6.35 0.78 -18.69
N VAL A 186 7.29 -0.13 -18.94
CA VAL A 186 7.31 -0.94 -20.17
C VAL A 186 6.38 -2.12 -19.97
N ILE A 187 5.33 -2.23 -20.80
CA ILE A 187 4.38 -3.34 -20.75
C ILE A 187 4.77 -4.38 -21.80
N THR A 188 4.86 -5.64 -21.40
CA THR A 188 5.15 -6.77 -22.30
C THR A 188 4.07 -7.83 -22.16
N TYR A 189 3.62 -8.37 -23.30
CA TYR A 189 2.66 -9.46 -23.39
C TYR A 189 3.37 -10.68 -23.99
N ALA A 190 3.65 -11.67 -23.15
CA ALA A 190 4.41 -12.89 -23.48
C ALA A 190 3.52 -14.13 -23.51
#